data_AF-F7AG13-F1
#
_entry.id   AF-F7AG13-F1
#
_cell.length_a   1.000
_cell.length_b   1.000
_cell.length_c   1.000
_cell.angle_alpha   90.00
_cell.angle_beta   90.00
_cell.angle_gamma   90.00
#
_symmetry.space_group_name_H-M   'P 1'
#
loop_
_entity.id
_entity.type
_entity.pdbx_description
1 polymer ?
#
loop_
_entity_poly.entity_id
_entity_poly.type
_entity_poly.pdbx_seq_one_letter_code
_entity_poly.pdbx_strand_id
1 'polypeptide(L)'
;MANTPITGAVFIEVNETLEELEWVLGLTQNYSFIKGVVGYTDMTSPTFEEQIIRLKNNSKFVGLRKIWGDPDWIQRDDVIMGMEVLERHNLTFDLLIKTREQYEAAKQFLKRVPKNLKVVLDHLGKPNAVTGAEQWWFDDIIIMASYPNVHCKLSGMVTEGNLTSWKQSDFAPYVKHVLDTFGVDRVMFGSDWPVCKMAHADLPTVYQLLNNLLSELSENEKRKVFYENAVKFYNLDMD
;
A
#
# COMPACT_ATOMS: atom_id res chain seq x y z
N MET A 1 -14.71 -2.44 11.94
CA MET A 1 -15.17 -1.10 11.53
C MET A 1 -16.05 -0.45 12.57
N ALA A 2 -16.85 -1.19 13.35
CA ALA A 2 -17.50 -0.64 14.54
C ALA A 2 -16.49 0.11 15.45
N ASN A 3 -16.94 1.20 16.07
CA ASN A 3 -16.14 2.09 16.93
C ASN A 3 -15.00 2.85 16.21
N THR A 4 -15.11 3.02 14.89
CA THR A 4 -14.26 3.89 14.07
C THR A 4 -15.11 4.65 13.05
N PRO A 5 -14.66 5.79 12.49
CA PRO A 5 -15.35 6.45 11.38
C PRO A 5 -15.13 5.75 10.02
N ILE A 6 -14.47 4.59 10.00
CA ILE A 6 -14.14 3.87 8.77
C ILE A 6 -15.40 3.15 8.25
N THR A 7 -15.80 3.49 7.03
CA THR A 7 -17.01 2.97 6.36
C THR A 7 -16.71 2.03 5.20
N GLY A 8 -15.47 2.01 4.72
CA GLY A 8 -15.04 1.15 3.62
C GLY A 8 -13.57 0.75 3.71
N ALA A 9 -13.20 -0.28 2.97
CA ALA A 9 -11.86 -0.83 2.94
C ALA A 9 -11.46 -1.28 1.53
N VAL A 10 -10.15 -1.25 1.27
CA VAL A 10 -9.54 -1.94 0.13
C VAL A 10 -8.96 -3.25 0.66
N PHE A 11 -9.37 -4.37 0.08
CA PHE A 11 -8.74 -5.66 0.34
C PHE A 11 -7.41 -5.74 -0.40
N ILE A 12 -6.37 -6.26 0.25
CA ILE A 12 -5.06 -6.52 -0.36
C ILE A 12 -4.82 -8.03 -0.26
N GLU A 13 -4.32 -8.63 -1.34
CA GLU A 13 -3.96 -10.04 -1.41
C GLU A 13 -3.13 -10.50 -0.20
N VAL A 14 -3.42 -11.74 0.20
CA VAL A 14 -2.73 -12.48 1.25
C VAL A 14 -2.11 -13.75 0.67
N ASN A 15 -2.72 -14.31 -0.38
CA ASN A 15 -2.23 -15.45 -1.12
C ASN A 15 -1.98 -15.03 -2.57
N GLU A 16 -0.78 -15.33 -3.07
CA GLU A 16 -0.39 -15.03 -4.46
C GLU A 16 -1.04 -16.00 -5.46
N THR A 17 -2.38 -16.02 -5.51
CA THR A 17 -3.17 -16.88 -6.40
C THR A 17 -4.32 -16.13 -7.06
N LEU A 18 -4.62 -16.51 -8.30
CA LEU A 18 -5.74 -15.95 -9.04
C LEU A 18 -7.08 -16.34 -8.39
N GLU A 19 -7.13 -17.51 -7.77
CA GLU A 19 -8.29 -18.02 -7.07
C GLU A 19 -8.69 -17.14 -5.86
N GLU A 20 -7.72 -16.59 -5.12
CA GLU A 20 -8.04 -15.64 -4.03
C GLU A 20 -8.65 -14.37 -4.61
N LEU A 21 -8.06 -13.81 -5.66
CA LEU A 21 -8.57 -12.61 -6.31
C LEU A 21 -10.01 -12.81 -6.80
N GLU A 22 -10.28 -13.89 -7.52
CA GLU A 22 -11.64 -14.18 -8.02
C GLU A 22 -12.64 -14.42 -6.89
N TRP A 23 -12.22 -15.12 -5.83
CA TRP A 23 -13.06 -15.34 -4.65
C TRP A 23 -13.41 -14.01 -3.95
N VAL A 24 -12.43 -13.15 -3.68
CA VAL A 24 -12.67 -11.86 -3.01
C VAL A 24 -13.50 -10.92 -3.89
N LEU A 25 -13.29 -10.91 -5.20
CA LEU A 25 -14.15 -10.18 -6.14
C LEU A 25 -15.60 -10.68 -6.09
N GLY A 26 -15.84 -11.97 -5.84
CA GLY A 26 -17.17 -12.52 -5.57
C GLY A 26 -17.77 -12.00 -4.26
N LEU A 27 -16.95 -11.81 -3.21
CA LEU A 27 -17.40 -11.29 -1.92
C LEU A 27 -17.92 -9.85 -2.01
N THR A 28 -17.42 -9.02 -2.93
CA THR A 28 -17.82 -7.61 -3.04
C THR A 28 -19.31 -7.43 -3.34
N GLN A 29 -19.99 -8.46 -3.86
CA GLN A 29 -21.44 -8.47 -4.09
C GLN A 29 -22.24 -8.49 -2.77
N ASN A 30 -21.69 -9.12 -1.73
CA ASN A 30 -22.35 -9.29 -0.44
C ASN A 30 -21.82 -8.32 0.63
N TYR A 31 -20.65 -7.73 0.40
CA TYR A 31 -19.97 -6.86 1.37
C TYR A 31 -19.65 -5.50 0.75
N SER A 32 -20.61 -4.59 0.77
CA SER A 32 -20.52 -3.25 0.16
C SER A 32 -19.45 -2.34 0.77
N PHE A 33 -18.93 -2.69 1.96
CA PHE A 33 -17.79 -2.00 2.56
C PHE A 33 -16.47 -2.30 1.85
N ILE A 34 -16.39 -3.36 1.04
CA ILE A 34 -15.21 -3.63 0.19
C ILE A 34 -15.31 -2.71 -1.02
N LYS A 35 -14.55 -1.61 -0.97
CA LYS A 35 -14.58 -0.55 -1.99
C LYS A 35 -13.54 -0.79 -3.10
N GLY A 36 -12.55 -1.65 -2.86
CA GLY A 36 -11.59 -2.10 -3.86
C GLY A 36 -10.88 -3.39 -3.44
N VAL A 37 -10.28 -4.09 -4.41
CA VAL A 37 -9.53 -5.34 -4.27
C VAL A 37 -8.24 -5.19 -5.06
N VAL A 38 -7.12 -5.21 -4.34
CA VAL A 38 -5.77 -5.39 -4.88
C VAL A 38 -5.46 -6.87 -4.79
N GLY A 39 -5.30 -7.51 -5.94
CA GLY A 39 -5.12 -8.95 -6.03
C GLY A 39 -3.71 -9.38 -6.39
N TYR A 40 -3.60 -10.66 -6.71
CA TYR A 40 -2.46 -11.22 -7.42
C TYR A 40 -2.92 -11.89 -8.71
N THR A 41 -2.15 -11.69 -9.78
CA THR A 41 -2.06 -12.65 -10.88
C THR A 41 -0.67 -12.55 -11.48
N ASP A 42 -0.23 -13.59 -12.20
CA ASP A 42 1.12 -13.64 -12.76
C ASP A 42 1.26 -12.63 -13.92
N MET A 43 1.90 -11.50 -13.61
CA MET A 43 2.18 -10.43 -14.58
C MET A 43 3.22 -10.79 -15.64
N THR A 44 3.95 -11.89 -15.46
CA THR A 44 4.92 -12.39 -16.43
C THR A 44 4.30 -13.38 -17.42
N SER A 45 3.02 -13.74 -17.22
CA SER A 45 2.29 -14.63 -18.12
C SER A 45 2.09 -14.00 -19.49
N PRO A 46 2.26 -14.75 -20.59
CA PRO A 46 1.93 -14.26 -21.94
C PRO A 46 0.44 -13.95 -22.13
N THR A 47 -0.45 -14.46 -21.25
CA THR A 47 -1.89 -14.16 -21.26
C THR A 47 -2.29 -13.11 -20.22
N PHE A 48 -1.33 -12.43 -19.59
CA PHE A 48 -1.60 -11.50 -18.50
C PHE A 48 -2.61 -10.40 -18.86
N GLU A 49 -2.46 -9.76 -20.02
CA GLU A 49 -3.38 -8.70 -20.43
C GLU A 49 -4.81 -9.21 -20.66
N GLU A 50 -4.97 -10.42 -21.21
CA GLU A 50 -6.29 -11.05 -21.35
C GLU A 50 -6.95 -11.30 -19.99
N GLN A 51 -6.15 -11.72 -18.99
CA GLN A 51 -6.64 -11.90 -17.63
C GLN A 51 -7.06 -10.56 -17.01
N ILE A 52 -6.26 -9.50 -17.19
CA ILE A 52 -6.61 -8.15 -16.71
C ILE A 52 -7.92 -7.67 -17.33
N ILE A 53 -8.12 -7.85 -18.64
CA ILE A 53 -9.36 -7.50 -19.34
C ILE A 53 -10.55 -8.25 -18.73
N ARG A 54 -10.40 -9.54 -18.44
CA ARG A 54 -11.45 -10.35 -17.80
C ARG A 54 -11.79 -9.84 -16.39
N LEU A 55 -10.78 -9.64 -15.56
CA LEU A 55 -10.93 -9.25 -14.15
C LEU A 55 -11.54 -7.86 -13.98
N LYS A 56 -11.22 -6.93 -14.90
CA LYS A 56 -11.75 -5.56 -14.90
C LYS A 56 -13.25 -5.44 -15.15
N ASN A 57 -13.92 -6.52 -15.56
CA ASN A 57 -15.39 -6.53 -15.58
C ASN A 57 -15.99 -6.32 -14.17
N ASN A 58 -15.21 -6.54 -13.11
CA ASN A 58 -15.57 -6.12 -11.76
C ASN A 58 -14.89 -4.78 -11.43
N SER A 59 -15.68 -3.71 -11.24
CA SER A 59 -15.17 -2.37 -10.92
C SER A 59 -14.44 -2.28 -9.57
N LYS A 60 -14.57 -3.29 -8.71
CA LYS A 60 -13.80 -3.37 -7.46
C LYS A 60 -12.40 -3.92 -7.66
N PHE A 61 -12.01 -4.42 -8.84
CA PHE A 61 -10.61 -4.77 -9.12
C PHE A 61 -9.80 -3.52 -9.44
N VAL A 62 -8.87 -3.14 -8.55
CA VAL A 62 -8.21 -1.82 -8.59
C VAL A 62 -6.70 -1.86 -8.73
N GLY A 63 -6.07 -3.01 -8.51
CA GLY A 63 -4.62 -3.11 -8.59
C GLY A 63 -4.09 -4.50 -8.33
N LEU A 64 -2.77 -4.63 -8.41
CA LEU A 64 -2.05 -5.83 -8.03
C LEU A 64 -0.98 -5.54 -6.98
N ARG A 65 -0.69 -6.56 -6.18
CA ARG A 65 0.48 -6.64 -5.31
C ARG A 65 1.22 -7.94 -5.61
N LYS A 66 2.53 -7.94 -5.37
CA LYS A 66 3.31 -9.15 -5.30
C LYS A 66 4.13 -9.20 -4.02
N ILE A 67 4.16 -10.34 -3.35
CA ILE A 67 5.17 -10.66 -2.34
C ILE A 67 6.37 -11.30 -3.04
N TRP A 68 7.49 -10.59 -3.07
CA TRP A 68 8.68 -11.01 -3.80
C TRP A 68 9.80 -11.35 -2.82
N GLY A 69 10.47 -12.47 -3.09
CA GLY A 69 11.62 -12.95 -2.32
C GLY A 69 12.94 -12.54 -2.98
N ASP A 70 13.07 -12.87 -4.27
CA ASP A 70 14.23 -12.51 -5.10
C ASP A 70 14.21 -10.99 -5.42
N PRO A 71 15.19 -10.20 -4.95
CA PRO A 71 15.26 -8.77 -5.25
C PRO A 71 15.37 -8.45 -6.74
N ASP A 72 15.91 -9.36 -7.56
CA ASP A 72 16.07 -9.10 -8.99
C ASP A 72 14.76 -9.26 -9.77
N TRP A 73 13.76 -9.95 -9.19
CA TRP A 73 12.47 -10.19 -9.84
C TRP A 73 11.83 -8.89 -10.35
N ILE A 74 11.76 -7.85 -9.50
CA ILE A 74 11.04 -6.62 -9.82
C ILE A 74 11.67 -5.83 -10.99
N GLN A 75 12.93 -6.12 -11.32
CA GLN A 75 13.68 -5.46 -12.38
C GLN A 75 13.63 -6.21 -13.71
N ARG A 76 12.98 -7.38 -13.79
CA ARG A 76 12.91 -8.15 -15.04
C ARG A 76 12.10 -7.43 -16.11
N ASP A 77 12.50 -7.63 -17.37
CA ASP A 77 11.83 -7.00 -18.51
C ASP A 77 10.36 -7.43 -18.63
N ASP A 78 10.04 -8.69 -18.35
CA ASP A 78 8.67 -9.20 -18.36
C ASP A 78 7.80 -8.62 -17.24
N VAL A 79 8.38 -8.36 -16.07
CA VAL A 79 7.71 -7.62 -14.99
C VAL A 79 7.42 -6.19 -15.41
N ILE A 80 8.38 -5.49 -16.04
CA ILE A 80 8.15 -4.12 -16.55
C ILE A 80 7.06 -4.11 -17.63
N MET A 81 7.02 -5.09 -18.53
CA MET A 81 5.91 -5.22 -19.50
C MET A 81 4.56 -5.43 -18.80
N GLY A 82 4.53 -6.20 -17.71
CA GLY A 82 3.34 -6.31 -16.86
C GLY A 82 2.91 -4.97 -16.25
N MET A 83 3.85 -4.14 -15.80
CA MET A 83 3.57 -2.79 -15.28
C MET A 83 2.96 -1.86 -16.34
N GLU A 84 3.38 -1.98 -17.60
CA GLU A 84 2.78 -1.26 -18.73
C GLU A 84 1.33 -1.67 -18.96
N VAL A 85 0.99 -2.97 -18.81
CA VAL A 85 -0.40 -3.43 -18.86
C VAL A 85 -1.21 -2.79 -17.73
N LEU A 86 -0.70 -2.77 -16.50
CA LEU A 86 -1.40 -2.12 -15.38
C LEU A 86 -1.67 -0.64 -15.64
N GLU A 87 -0.69 0.11 -16.15
CA GLU A 87 -0.86 1.52 -16.51
C GLU A 87 -1.94 1.71 -17.59
N ARG A 88 -1.87 0.95 -18.70
CA ARG A 88 -2.87 1.01 -19.80
C ARG A 88 -4.29 0.78 -19.30
N HIS A 89 -4.42 -0.06 -18.28
CA HIS A 89 -5.70 -0.44 -17.71
C HIS A 89 -6.09 0.38 -16.48
N ASN A 90 -5.35 1.43 -16.12
CA ASN A 90 -5.60 2.30 -14.97
C ASN A 90 -5.70 1.53 -13.63
N LEU A 91 -4.89 0.48 -13.50
CA LEU A 91 -4.71 -0.29 -12.28
C LEU A 91 -3.47 0.19 -11.53
N THR A 92 -3.43 -0.04 -10.22
CA THR A 92 -2.30 0.36 -9.36
C THR A 92 -1.37 -0.81 -9.08
N PHE A 93 -0.16 -0.50 -8.62
CA PHE A 93 0.77 -1.48 -8.08
C PHE A 93 1.14 -1.18 -6.63
N ASP A 94 0.96 -2.15 -5.76
CA ASP A 94 1.31 -2.07 -4.35
C ASP A 94 2.69 -2.68 -4.13
N LEU A 95 3.66 -1.83 -3.76
CA LEU A 95 5.06 -2.16 -3.62
C LEU A 95 5.39 -2.47 -2.15
N LEU A 96 5.50 -3.76 -1.84
CA LEU A 96 5.98 -4.23 -0.54
C LEU A 96 7.50 -4.37 -0.53
N ILE A 97 8.20 -3.72 0.39
CA ILE A 97 9.65 -3.86 0.57
C ILE A 97 9.93 -4.43 1.96
N LYS A 98 10.85 -5.40 2.07
CA LYS A 98 11.22 -6.07 3.34
C LYS A 98 12.72 -5.98 3.66
N THR A 99 13.58 -5.80 2.66
CA THR A 99 15.05 -5.79 2.86
C THR A 99 15.69 -4.59 2.17
N ARG A 100 16.96 -4.33 2.50
CA ARG A 100 17.73 -3.26 1.88
C ARG A 100 18.06 -3.56 0.41
N GLU A 101 18.30 -4.81 0.06
CA GLU A 101 18.49 -5.22 -1.34
C GLU A 101 17.23 -4.94 -2.17
N GLN A 102 16.05 -5.17 -1.58
CA GLN A 102 14.77 -4.83 -2.20
C GLN A 102 14.59 -3.32 -2.36
N TYR A 103 15.09 -2.49 -1.44
CA TYR A 103 15.13 -1.04 -1.63
C TYR A 103 15.96 -0.63 -2.85
N GLU A 104 17.16 -1.21 -3.02
CA GLU A 104 18.01 -0.94 -4.18
C GLU A 104 17.33 -1.36 -5.48
N ALA A 105 16.75 -2.55 -5.52
CA ALA A 105 16.02 -3.05 -6.68
C ALA A 105 14.79 -2.19 -7.01
N ALA A 106 14.03 -1.78 -5.99
CA ALA A 106 12.88 -0.90 -6.15
C ALA A 106 13.26 0.47 -6.73
N LYS A 107 14.42 1.05 -6.34
CA LYS A 107 14.92 2.29 -6.92
C LYS A 107 15.24 2.14 -8.41
N GLN A 108 15.77 1.00 -8.86
CA GLN A 108 16.00 0.74 -10.29
C GLN A 108 14.68 0.51 -11.04
N PHE A 109 13.76 -0.22 -10.43
CA PHE A 109 12.40 -0.43 -10.94
C PHE A 109 11.68 0.91 -11.20
N LEU A 110 11.68 1.84 -10.23
CA LEU A 110 11.00 3.13 -10.38
C LEU A 110 11.56 4.02 -11.51
N LYS A 111 12.82 3.83 -11.90
CA LYS A 111 13.38 4.51 -13.08
C LYS A 111 12.74 4.02 -14.37
N ARG A 112 12.38 2.73 -14.42
CA ARG A 112 11.96 1.99 -15.61
C ARG A 112 10.45 1.87 -15.77
N VAL A 113 9.69 1.87 -14.68
CA VAL A 113 8.23 1.78 -14.78
C VAL A 113 7.63 2.96 -15.53
N PRO A 114 6.46 2.73 -16.16
CA PRO A 114 5.71 3.80 -16.80
C PRO A 114 5.39 4.95 -15.84
N LYS A 115 5.49 6.18 -16.33
CA LYS A 115 5.44 7.38 -15.47
C LYS A 115 4.05 7.69 -14.92
N ASN A 116 2.98 7.15 -15.51
CA ASN A 116 1.62 7.31 -15.01
C ASN A 116 1.13 6.09 -14.23
N LEU A 117 1.91 5.00 -14.14
CA LEU A 117 1.58 3.89 -13.26
C LEU A 117 1.61 4.40 -11.82
N LYS A 118 0.46 4.31 -11.14
CA LYS A 118 0.36 4.65 -9.73
C LYS A 118 0.95 3.52 -8.89
N VAL A 119 2.01 3.83 -8.15
CA VAL A 119 2.69 2.88 -7.26
C VAL A 119 2.51 3.35 -5.82
N VAL A 120 2.21 2.44 -4.90
CA VAL A 120 2.16 2.77 -3.46
C VAL A 120 3.16 1.94 -2.68
N LEU A 121 4.04 2.61 -1.95
CA LEU A 121 4.93 1.98 -0.99
C LEU A 121 4.11 1.52 0.22
N ASP A 122 4.11 0.22 0.49
CA ASP A 122 3.41 -0.35 1.62
C ASP A 122 4.12 -0.06 2.96
N HIS A 123 3.32 0.14 4.00
CA HIS A 123 3.75 0.11 5.41
C HIS A 123 4.91 1.05 5.76
N LEU A 124 4.90 2.29 5.24
CA LEU A 124 6.02 3.24 5.35
C LEU A 124 7.36 2.69 4.81
N GLY A 125 7.32 1.66 3.97
CA GLY A 125 8.53 0.95 3.56
C GLY A 125 9.19 0.18 4.70
N LYS A 126 8.44 -0.21 5.72
CA LYS A 126 8.87 -1.09 6.82
C LYS A 126 10.12 -0.59 7.57
N PRO A 127 10.08 0.62 8.18
CA PRO A 127 11.16 1.06 9.06
C PRO A 127 11.31 0.10 10.24
N ASN A 128 12.53 -0.17 10.69
CA ASN A 128 12.74 -0.90 11.94
C ASN A 128 12.38 0.00 13.14
N ALA A 129 11.16 -0.12 13.66
CA ALA A 129 10.71 0.66 14.81
C ALA A 129 11.07 0.02 16.17
N VAL A 130 11.63 -1.21 16.18
CA VAL A 130 12.10 -1.87 17.41
C VAL A 130 13.39 -1.24 17.92
N THR A 131 14.40 -1.13 17.05
CA THR A 131 15.73 -0.61 17.42
C THR A 131 15.98 0.80 16.92
N GLY A 132 15.05 1.36 16.15
CA GLY A 132 15.27 2.58 15.37
C GLY A 132 15.70 2.24 13.95
N ALA A 133 15.15 2.96 12.96
CA ALA A 133 15.58 2.81 11.58
C ALA A 133 16.96 3.43 11.42
N GLU A 134 17.80 2.75 10.64
CA GLU A 134 19.07 3.31 10.21
C GLU A 134 18.85 4.50 9.25
N GLN A 135 19.85 5.38 9.15
CA GLN A 135 19.81 6.57 8.29
C GLN A 135 19.44 6.24 6.84
N TRP A 136 19.86 5.07 6.33
CA TRP A 136 19.57 4.67 4.96
C TRP A 136 18.07 4.60 4.65
N TRP A 137 17.21 4.25 5.62
CA TRP A 137 15.77 4.21 5.40
C TRP A 137 15.23 5.61 5.14
N PHE A 138 15.68 6.60 5.91
CA PHE A 138 15.27 7.99 5.73
C PHE A 138 15.68 8.51 4.34
N ASP A 139 16.92 8.21 3.94
CA ASP A 139 17.47 8.62 2.65
C ASP A 139 16.72 7.95 1.49
N ASP A 140 16.42 6.64 1.61
CA ASP A 140 15.68 5.90 0.59
C ASP A 140 14.23 6.37 0.48
N ILE A 141 13.57 6.74 1.58
CA ILE A 141 12.22 7.35 1.54
C ILE A 141 12.22 8.66 0.75
N ILE A 142 13.25 9.51 0.92
CA ILE A 142 13.39 10.74 0.11
C ILE A 142 13.49 10.40 -1.37
N ILE A 143 14.29 9.39 -1.72
CA ILE A 143 14.46 8.96 -3.11
C ILE A 143 13.14 8.43 -3.68
N MET A 144 12.43 7.56 -2.95
CA MET A 144 11.11 7.04 -3.38
C MET A 144 10.09 8.18 -3.56
N ALA A 145 10.06 9.13 -2.63
CA ALA A 145 9.15 10.28 -2.68
C ALA A 145 9.44 11.24 -3.84
N SER A 146 10.67 11.24 -4.39
CA SER A 146 11.04 12.07 -5.55
C SER A 146 10.31 11.67 -6.84
N TYR A 147 9.75 10.46 -6.91
CA TYR A 147 8.92 10.00 -8.01
C TYR A 147 7.46 10.45 -7.79
N PRO A 148 6.88 11.29 -8.67
CA PRO A 148 5.56 11.90 -8.42
C PRO A 148 4.41 10.88 -8.48
N ASN A 149 4.60 9.76 -9.15
CA ASN A 149 3.63 8.66 -9.26
C ASN A 149 3.68 7.68 -8.07
N VAL A 150 4.60 7.89 -7.12
CA VAL A 150 4.74 7.06 -5.92
C VAL A 150 4.00 7.71 -4.75
N HIS A 151 3.17 6.91 -4.09
CA HIS A 151 2.44 7.21 -2.87
C HIS A 151 2.97 6.34 -1.72
N CYS A 152 2.56 6.61 -0.49
CA CYS A 152 2.95 5.82 0.67
C CYS A 152 1.74 5.49 1.57
N LYS A 153 1.66 4.25 2.06
CA LYS A 153 0.71 3.90 3.13
C LYS A 153 1.31 4.18 4.49
N LEU A 154 0.57 4.90 5.32
CA LEU A 154 0.77 4.99 6.76
C LEU A 154 0.05 3.80 7.42
N SER A 155 0.66 2.62 7.30
CA SER A 155 0.09 1.33 7.74
C SER A 155 1.18 0.41 8.30
N GLY A 156 0.81 -0.75 8.89
CA GLY A 156 1.77 -1.77 9.34
C GLY A 156 2.74 -1.34 10.46
N MET A 157 2.58 -0.13 11.03
CA MET A 157 3.53 0.42 12.00
C MET A 157 3.70 -0.46 13.23
N VAL A 158 2.60 -0.89 13.84
CA VAL A 158 2.59 -1.62 15.12
C VAL A 158 3.33 -2.96 15.06
N THR A 159 3.40 -3.58 13.87
CA THR A 159 4.11 -4.85 13.65
C THR A 159 5.60 -4.68 13.35
N GLU A 160 6.04 -3.47 13.02
CA GLU A 160 7.46 -3.14 12.90
C GLU A 160 8.04 -2.59 14.22
N GLY A 161 7.20 -2.33 15.21
CA GLY A 161 7.58 -1.98 16.58
C GLY A 161 7.66 -3.19 17.51
N ASN A 162 7.89 -2.94 18.80
CA ASN A 162 7.86 -4.01 19.79
C ASN A 162 6.44 -4.55 19.96
N LEU A 163 6.20 -5.81 19.58
CA LEU A 163 4.87 -6.41 19.48
C LEU A 163 4.04 -6.37 20.79
N THR A 164 4.66 -6.26 21.96
CA THR A 164 3.96 -6.27 23.25
C THR A 164 3.99 -4.94 23.99
N SER A 165 4.83 -3.99 23.56
CA SER A 165 5.08 -2.75 24.33
C SER A 165 5.37 -1.52 23.47
N TRP A 166 5.01 -1.55 22.19
CA TRP A 166 5.07 -0.38 21.32
C TRP A 166 4.28 0.79 21.94
N LYS A 167 4.75 2.01 21.67
CA LYS A 167 4.10 3.26 22.06
C LYS A 167 4.08 4.22 20.88
N GLN A 168 3.15 5.18 20.92
CA GLN A 168 2.98 6.16 19.85
C GLN A 168 4.29 6.87 19.45
N SER A 169 5.15 7.21 20.41
CA SER A 169 6.42 7.89 20.15
C SER A 169 7.39 7.08 19.30
N ASP A 170 7.26 5.75 19.26
CA ASP A 170 8.14 4.88 18.48
C ASP A 170 7.94 5.09 16.97
N PHE A 171 6.75 5.55 16.57
CA PHE A 171 6.36 5.72 15.16
C PHE A 171 6.38 7.17 14.69
N ALA A 172 6.38 8.13 15.63
CA ALA A 172 6.31 9.55 15.30
C ALA A 172 7.40 10.03 14.35
N PRO A 173 8.68 9.63 14.48
CA PRO A 173 9.72 10.05 13.54
C PRO A 173 9.47 9.58 12.10
N TYR A 174 8.95 8.36 11.93
CA TYR A 174 8.72 7.77 10.59
C TYR A 174 7.50 8.37 9.91
N VAL A 175 6.40 8.56 10.65
CA VAL A 175 5.20 9.22 10.12
C VAL A 175 5.53 10.66 9.72
N LYS A 176 6.26 11.39 10.58
CA LYS A 176 6.71 12.74 10.26
C LYS A 176 7.57 12.78 9.00
N HIS A 177 8.57 11.90 8.91
CA HIS A 177 9.45 11.85 7.74
C HIS A 177 8.69 11.54 6.44
N VAL A 178 7.76 10.58 6.47
CA VAL A 178 6.92 10.25 5.31
C VAL A 178 6.02 11.42 4.92
N LEU A 179 5.42 12.14 5.88
CA LEU A 179 4.63 13.33 5.60
C LEU A 179 5.47 14.46 4.99
N ASP A 180 6.64 14.74 5.55
CA ASP A 180 7.53 15.82 5.09
C ASP A 180 8.06 15.54 3.67
N THR A 181 8.25 14.27 3.30
CA THR A 181 8.83 13.87 2.01
C THR A 181 7.79 13.64 0.92
N PHE A 182 6.72 12.89 1.19
CA PHE A 182 5.67 12.62 0.22
C PHE A 182 4.68 13.79 0.09
N GLY A 183 4.45 14.52 1.18
CA GLY A 183 3.37 15.48 1.30
C GLY A 183 2.02 14.81 1.58
N VAL A 184 1.10 15.58 2.17
CA VAL A 184 -0.21 15.09 2.62
C VAL A 184 -1.06 14.50 1.48
N ASP A 185 -0.87 14.95 0.24
CA ASP A 185 -1.64 14.49 -0.93
C ASP A 185 -1.22 13.11 -1.46
N ARG A 186 -0.11 12.55 -0.97
CA ARG A 186 0.44 11.26 -1.44
C ARG A 186 0.57 10.20 -0.36
N VAL A 187 -0.02 10.43 0.80
CA VAL A 187 -0.04 9.46 1.90
C VAL A 187 -1.46 8.98 2.17
N MET A 188 -1.63 7.71 2.54
CA MET A 188 -2.96 7.17 2.87
C MET A 188 -2.91 6.23 4.06
N PHE A 189 -3.97 6.20 4.86
CA PHE A 189 -4.11 5.28 5.98
C PHE A 189 -4.31 3.83 5.50
N GLY A 190 -3.73 2.88 6.24
CA GLY A 190 -4.11 1.47 6.18
C GLY A 190 -3.97 0.83 7.55
N SER A 191 -4.90 -0.07 7.90
CA SER A 191 -4.88 -0.72 9.22
C SER A 191 -3.92 -1.91 9.30
N ASP A 192 -3.63 -2.52 8.16
CA ASP A 192 -2.95 -3.82 8.07
C ASP A 192 -3.68 -4.93 8.86
N TRP A 193 -5.01 -4.82 8.98
CA TRP A 193 -5.82 -5.85 9.60
C TRP A 193 -5.90 -7.09 8.67
N PRO A 194 -5.79 -8.32 9.19
CA PRO A 194 -5.69 -8.70 10.60
C PRO A 194 -4.26 -8.80 11.14
N VAL A 195 -3.22 -8.54 10.34
CA VAL A 195 -1.80 -8.65 10.72
C VAL A 195 -1.48 -7.78 11.94
N CYS A 196 -2.09 -6.60 12.05
CA CYS A 196 -1.97 -5.72 13.22
C CYS A 196 -2.27 -6.40 14.57
N LYS A 197 -3.07 -7.50 14.58
CA LYS A 197 -3.37 -8.28 15.78
C LYS A 197 -2.14 -8.98 16.37
N MET A 198 -1.10 -9.21 15.57
CA MET A 198 0.18 -9.74 16.07
C MET A 198 0.83 -8.82 17.11
N ALA A 199 0.56 -7.51 17.01
CA ALA A 199 1.00 -6.50 17.96
C ALA A 199 -0.08 -6.16 19.00
N HIS A 200 -1.03 -7.07 19.24
CA HIS A 200 -2.19 -6.88 20.10
C HIS A 200 -3.04 -5.64 19.78
N ALA A 201 -3.02 -5.18 18.52
CA ALA A 201 -3.78 -4.04 18.04
C ALA A 201 -4.98 -4.48 17.19
N ASP A 202 -6.03 -3.64 17.17
CA ASP A 202 -7.18 -3.77 16.30
C ASP A 202 -7.39 -2.51 15.46
N LEU A 203 -8.45 -2.50 14.64
CA LEU A 203 -8.73 -1.37 13.76
C LEU A 203 -8.93 -0.03 14.51
N PRO A 204 -9.74 0.05 15.58
CA PRO A 204 -9.79 1.25 16.43
C PRO A 204 -8.44 1.70 16.97
N THR A 205 -7.62 0.76 17.45
CA THR A 205 -6.31 1.05 18.02
C THR A 205 -5.38 1.69 16.98
N VAL A 206 -5.25 1.10 15.80
CA VAL A 206 -4.36 1.64 14.75
C VAL A 206 -4.90 2.94 14.15
N TYR A 207 -6.22 3.09 14.04
CA TYR A 207 -6.86 4.34 13.63
C TYR A 207 -6.52 5.47 14.61
N GLN A 208 -6.74 5.25 15.92
CA GLN A 208 -6.47 6.25 16.94
C GLN A 208 -4.98 6.58 17.03
N LEU A 209 -4.11 5.57 16.92
CA LEU A 209 -2.66 5.77 16.86
C LEU A 209 -2.28 6.75 15.75
N LEU A 210 -2.71 6.48 14.50
CA LEU A 210 -2.38 7.39 13.40
C LEU A 210 -3.06 8.75 13.58
N ASN A 211 -4.33 8.79 13.99
CA ASN A 211 -5.03 10.05 14.20
C ASN A 211 -4.33 10.96 15.23
N ASN A 212 -3.75 10.39 16.29
CA ASN A 212 -2.96 11.13 17.27
C ASN A 212 -1.61 11.60 16.71
N LEU A 213 -0.96 10.77 15.89
CA LEU A 213 0.29 11.14 15.19
C LEU A 213 0.08 12.25 14.17
N LEU A 214 -1.15 12.40 13.64
CA LEU A 214 -1.55 13.46 12.72
C LEU A 214 -2.21 14.65 13.43
N SER A 215 -2.04 14.81 14.74
CA SER A 215 -2.74 15.84 15.53
C SER A 215 -2.46 17.28 15.09
N GLU A 216 -1.30 17.53 14.46
CA GLU A 216 -0.93 18.84 13.91
C GLU A 216 -1.59 19.15 12.55
N LEU A 217 -2.13 18.15 11.85
CA LEU A 217 -2.83 18.36 10.58
C LEU A 217 -4.23 18.91 10.82
N SER A 218 -4.67 19.77 9.90
CA SER A 218 -6.06 20.22 9.84
C SER A 218 -7.01 19.06 9.52
N GLU A 219 -8.30 19.22 9.81
CA GLU A 219 -9.30 18.18 9.51
C GLU A 219 -9.41 17.89 7.99
N ASN A 220 -9.18 18.90 7.14
CA ASN A 220 -9.13 18.72 5.69
C ASN A 220 -7.92 17.86 5.26
N GLU A 221 -6.77 18.09 5.87
CA GLU A 221 -5.56 17.29 5.62
C GLU A 221 -5.73 15.85 6.11
N LYS A 222 -6.30 15.65 7.31
CA LYS A 222 -6.65 14.31 7.80
C LYS A 222 -7.65 13.62 6.87
N ARG A 223 -8.65 14.34 6.35
CA ARG A 223 -9.60 13.79 5.36
C ARG A 223 -8.90 13.27 4.11
N LYS A 224 -7.83 13.94 3.64
CA LYS A 224 -7.01 13.41 2.54
C LYS A 224 -6.37 12.08 2.90
N VAL A 225 -5.68 12.02 4.05
CA VAL A 225 -4.95 10.82 4.51
C VAL A 225 -5.89 9.63 4.76
N PHE A 226 -7.03 9.85 5.43
CA PHE A 226 -7.95 8.79 5.81
C PHE A 226 -8.93 8.39 4.70
N TYR A 227 -9.07 9.18 3.64
CA TYR A 227 -10.12 8.96 2.65
C TYR A 227 -9.74 9.36 1.22
N GLU A 228 -9.60 10.66 0.92
CA GLU A 228 -9.59 11.13 -0.47
C GLU A 228 -8.42 10.58 -1.30
N ASN A 229 -7.25 10.43 -0.67
CA ASN A 229 -6.07 9.95 -1.37
C ASN A 229 -6.22 8.49 -1.81
N ALA A 230 -6.83 7.63 -0.98
CA ALA A 230 -7.11 6.25 -1.35
C ALA A 230 -8.13 6.17 -2.50
N VAL A 231 -9.19 6.98 -2.44
CA VAL A 231 -10.20 7.08 -3.51
C VAL A 231 -9.56 7.46 -4.83
N LYS A 232 -8.74 8.52 -4.84
CA LYS A 232 -8.06 9.00 -6.05
C LYS A 232 -7.00 8.02 -6.55
N PHE A 233 -6.24 7.41 -5.65
CA PHE A 233 -5.16 6.49 -6.00
C PHE A 233 -5.72 5.24 -6.68
N TYR A 234 -6.63 4.53 -6.02
CA TYR A 234 -7.21 3.28 -6.52
C TYR A 234 -8.38 3.46 -7.50
N ASN A 235 -8.76 4.70 -7.81
CA ASN A 235 -9.96 5.02 -8.62
C ASN A 235 -11.23 4.36 -8.04
N LEU A 236 -11.41 4.46 -6.72
CA LEU A 236 -12.51 3.79 -6.02
C LEU A 236 -13.85 4.40 -6.40
N ASP A 237 -14.79 3.52 -6.71
CA ASP A 237 -16.19 3.86 -6.86
C ASP A 237 -16.85 3.96 -5.48
N MET A 238 -17.26 5.18 -5.13
CA MET A 238 -17.77 5.57 -3.81
C MET A 238 -19.29 5.69 -3.75
N ASP A 239 -19.99 5.26 -4.80
CA ASP A 239 -21.45 5.08 -4.80
C ASP A 239 -21.95 4.27 -3.58
#